data_AF-A0AAU9MZF6-F1
#
_entry.id   AF-A0AAU9MZF6-F1
#
_cell.length_a   1.000
_cell.length_b   1.000
_cell.length_c   1.000
_cell.angle_alpha   90.00
_cell.angle_beta   90.00
_cell.angle_gamma   90.00
#
_symmetry.space_group_name_H-M   'P 1'
#
loop_
_entity.id
_entity.type
_entity.pdbx_description
1 polymer ?
#
loop_
_entity_poly.entity_id
_entity_poly.type
_entity_poly.pdbx_seq_one_letter_code
_entity_poly.pdbx_strand_id
1 'polypeptide(L)'
;MMNLFNKIRELISALDCPWKFTLKDLLKPEADRTEFFLGTILNFLIHSGSRLNELNPVLEDLTNLGEQQQEVEARVLQLNTEISELNESREREMPLIQEATFRKKKDLAKEMDEKISSAEFALVQSAQENASLRSKIVQSPAKLQKALEEKKAVQIEAKNAEREAMQSFHEKSATLEVYAKASKKMTKHLKQMQTLQDQINSSKQVEKDVKVLKVKNSDDGVLDKSLEPKLFQQQARADQLQELLRQIEKEKEVKCEEASKEVNNVRSQVEYGRHCLEQRQRNVEALVAEGAAINEKINMENDSAASTQQILLRKSQEITKEFLEYSNSTWHLVSQIGEETQGITN
;
A
#
# COMPACT_ATOMS: atom_id res chain seq x y z
N MET A 1 188.78 -14.78 -17.36
CA MET A 1 189.27 -13.66 -16.54
C MET A 1 188.69 -12.30 -16.99
N MET A 2 188.77 -11.95 -18.29
CA MET A 2 188.27 -10.66 -18.79
C MET A 2 186.76 -10.43 -18.62
N ASN A 3 185.94 -11.50 -18.66
CA ASN A 3 184.50 -11.44 -18.40
C ASN A 3 184.20 -11.02 -16.94
N LEU A 4 184.94 -11.58 -15.99
CA LEU A 4 184.80 -11.21 -14.57
C LEU A 4 185.22 -9.76 -14.34
N PHE A 5 186.33 -9.33 -14.92
CA PHE A 5 186.75 -7.93 -14.89
C PHE A 5 185.66 -7.00 -15.44
N ASN A 6 185.06 -7.32 -16.58
CA ASN A 6 184.00 -6.49 -17.17
C ASN A 6 182.75 -6.44 -16.29
N LYS A 7 182.30 -7.58 -15.74
CA LYS A 7 181.14 -7.63 -14.83
C LYS A 7 181.37 -6.83 -13.55
N ILE A 8 182.55 -6.96 -12.93
CA ILE A 8 182.89 -6.18 -11.74
C ILE A 8 182.99 -4.70 -12.09
N ARG A 9 183.62 -4.35 -13.22
CA ARG A 9 183.72 -2.97 -13.70
C ARG A 9 182.33 -2.36 -13.96
N GLU A 10 181.40 -3.10 -14.58
CA GLU A 10 180.02 -2.67 -14.81
C GLU A 10 179.24 -2.50 -13.51
N LEU A 11 179.35 -3.47 -12.59
CA LEU A 11 178.76 -3.37 -11.25
C LEU A 11 179.27 -2.11 -10.54
N ILE A 12 180.59 -1.95 -10.43
CA ILE A 12 181.22 -0.79 -9.77
C ILE A 12 180.80 0.53 -10.45
N SER A 13 180.61 0.53 -11.77
CA SER A 13 180.11 1.70 -12.50
C SER A 13 178.64 2.00 -12.16
N ALA A 14 177.80 0.96 -12.03
CA ALA A 14 176.40 1.10 -11.64
C ALA A 14 176.21 1.50 -10.16
N LEU A 15 177.24 1.30 -9.33
CA LEU A 15 177.30 1.78 -7.95
C LEU A 15 177.79 3.24 -7.84
N ASP A 16 178.02 3.92 -8.98
CA ASP A 16 178.57 5.29 -9.07
C ASP A 16 179.88 5.47 -8.28
N CYS A 17 180.75 4.45 -8.30
CA CYS A 17 182.02 4.50 -7.59
C CYS A 17 182.96 5.57 -8.20
N PRO A 18 183.52 6.49 -7.40
CA PRO A 18 184.33 7.59 -7.93
C PRO A 18 185.67 7.13 -8.52
N TRP A 19 186.15 5.93 -8.15
CA TRP A 19 187.40 5.37 -8.66
C TRP A 19 187.12 4.34 -9.75
N LYS A 20 187.92 4.37 -10.82
CA LYS A 20 187.79 3.40 -11.92
C LYS A 20 188.48 2.09 -11.54
N PHE A 21 187.73 0.99 -11.64
CA PHE A 21 188.27 -0.37 -11.49
C PHE A 21 189.07 -0.74 -12.74
N THR A 22 190.35 -1.05 -12.57
CA THR A 22 191.32 -1.34 -13.64
C THR A 22 191.80 -2.78 -13.54
N LEU A 23 192.38 -3.31 -14.63
CA LEU A 23 192.86 -4.70 -14.65
C LEU A 23 193.96 -4.97 -13.58
N LYS A 24 194.69 -3.91 -13.18
CA LYS A 24 195.68 -3.99 -12.10
C LYS A 24 195.03 -4.32 -10.75
N ASP A 25 193.85 -3.76 -10.48
CA ASP A 25 193.11 -3.99 -9.23
C ASP A 25 192.70 -5.45 -9.06
N LEU A 26 192.58 -6.20 -10.17
CA LEU A 26 192.27 -7.62 -10.16
C LEU A 26 193.53 -8.51 -10.10
N LEU A 27 194.61 -8.13 -10.78
CA LEU A 27 195.81 -8.96 -10.94
C LEU A 27 196.87 -8.74 -9.85
N LYS A 28 196.99 -7.51 -9.34
CA LYS A 28 197.94 -7.14 -8.29
C LYS A 28 197.25 -6.14 -7.35
N PRO A 29 196.32 -6.63 -6.49
CA PRO A 29 195.51 -5.76 -5.65
C PRO A 29 196.38 -4.96 -4.67
N GLU A 30 196.17 -3.64 -4.67
CA GLU A 30 196.68 -2.75 -3.64
C GLU A 30 195.67 -2.68 -2.50
N ALA A 31 196.14 -2.70 -1.26
CA ALA A 31 195.29 -2.80 -0.08
C ALA A 31 194.19 -1.72 -0.05
N ASP A 32 194.59 -0.45 -0.15
CA ASP A 32 193.68 0.70 -0.05
C ASP A 32 192.60 0.72 -1.13
N ARG A 33 192.97 0.39 -2.38
CA ARG A 33 192.04 0.35 -3.52
C ARG A 33 191.07 -0.81 -3.40
N THR A 34 191.57 -1.97 -2.99
CA THR A 34 190.75 -3.17 -2.81
C THR A 34 189.73 -2.96 -1.69
N GLU A 35 190.18 -2.39 -0.57
CA GLU A 35 189.30 -2.03 0.55
C GLU A 35 188.20 -1.05 0.10
N PHE A 36 188.53 -0.04 -0.70
CA PHE A 36 187.54 0.93 -1.19
C PHE A 36 186.48 0.29 -2.10
N PHE A 37 186.90 -0.53 -3.08
CA PHE A 37 185.95 -1.21 -3.98
C PHE A 37 185.09 -2.23 -3.24
N LEU A 38 185.68 -3.00 -2.33
CA LEU A 38 184.93 -3.93 -1.49
C LEU A 38 183.99 -3.18 -0.55
N GLY A 39 184.40 -2.04 0.02
CA GLY A 39 183.54 -1.19 0.83
C GLY A 39 182.34 -0.65 0.06
N THR A 40 182.53 -0.25 -1.21
CA THR A 40 181.44 0.22 -2.08
C THR A 40 180.45 -0.91 -2.38
N ILE A 41 180.95 -2.10 -2.74
CA ILE A 41 180.11 -3.29 -2.97
C ILE A 41 179.38 -3.70 -1.69
N LEU A 42 180.09 -3.73 -0.57
CA LEU A 42 179.53 -4.10 0.73
C LEU A 42 178.43 -3.12 1.13
N ASN A 43 178.63 -1.81 0.94
CA ASN A 43 177.62 -0.80 1.22
C ASN A 43 176.36 -1.02 0.36
N PHE A 44 176.54 -1.32 -0.93
CA PHE A 44 175.41 -1.69 -1.79
C PHE A 44 174.70 -2.95 -1.31
N LEU A 45 175.44 -4.00 -0.95
CA LEU A 45 174.85 -5.26 -0.48
C LEU A 45 174.07 -5.05 0.82
N ILE A 46 174.61 -4.26 1.76
CA ILE A 46 173.93 -3.89 3.01
C ILE A 46 172.62 -3.13 2.72
N HIS A 47 172.63 -2.16 1.80
CA HIS A 47 171.44 -1.39 1.43
C HIS A 47 170.50 -2.11 0.44
N SER A 48 170.93 -3.17 -0.23
CA SER A 48 170.09 -3.94 -1.14
C SER A 48 169.02 -4.73 -0.39
N GLY A 49 169.36 -5.27 0.78
CA GLY A 49 168.42 -5.96 1.65
C GLY A 49 167.32 -5.04 2.18
N SER A 50 167.65 -3.81 2.58
CA SER A 50 166.64 -2.85 3.03
C SER A 50 165.69 -2.44 1.91
N ARG A 51 166.19 -2.19 0.70
CA ARG A 51 165.35 -1.89 -0.48
C ARG A 51 164.48 -3.07 -0.91
N LEU A 52 164.96 -4.31 -0.77
CA LEU A 52 164.15 -5.49 -1.04
C LEU A 52 163.03 -5.64 -0.01
N ASN A 53 163.31 -5.35 1.27
CA ASN A 53 162.28 -5.33 2.31
C ASN A 53 161.23 -4.22 2.10
N GLU A 54 161.64 -3.06 1.56
CA GLU A 54 160.70 -2.00 1.14
C GLU A 54 159.82 -2.43 -0.05
N LEU A 55 160.28 -3.38 -0.88
CA LEU A 55 159.53 -3.93 -2.04
C LEU A 55 158.65 -5.14 -1.68
N ASN A 56 158.87 -5.81 -0.55
CA ASN A 56 158.02 -6.90 -0.08
C ASN A 56 156.52 -6.58 0.00
N PRO A 57 156.06 -5.42 0.51
CA PRO A 57 154.63 -5.11 0.53
C PRO A 57 154.03 -5.03 -0.89
N VAL A 58 154.79 -4.54 -1.87
CA VAL A 58 154.35 -4.52 -3.27
C VAL A 58 154.26 -5.93 -3.85
N LEU A 59 155.19 -6.83 -3.48
CA LEU A 59 155.14 -8.23 -3.90
C LEU A 59 153.95 -8.97 -3.27
N GLU A 60 153.65 -8.69 -2.00
CA GLU A 60 152.49 -9.23 -1.29
C GLU A 60 151.18 -8.71 -1.90
N ASP A 61 151.09 -7.41 -2.20
CA ASP A 61 149.95 -6.82 -2.91
C ASP A 61 149.74 -7.44 -4.30
N LEU A 62 150.81 -7.67 -5.07
CA LEU A 62 150.74 -8.34 -6.37
C LEU A 62 150.26 -9.79 -6.24
N THR A 63 150.66 -10.48 -5.17
CA THR A 63 150.21 -11.86 -4.88
C THR A 63 148.72 -11.86 -4.53
N ASN A 64 148.28 -10.98 -3.63
CA ASN A 64 146.88 -10.81 -3.24
C ASN A 64 145.99 -10.43 -4.43
N LEU A 65 146.45 -9.53 -5.30
CA LEU A 65 145.73 -9.16 -6.53
C LEU A 65 145.62 -10.36 -7.50
N GLY A 66 146.66 -11.20 -7.59
CA GLY A 66 146.62 -12.43 -8.36
C GLY A 66 145.59 -13.43 -7.85
N GLU A 67 145.48 -13.58 -6.52
CA GLU A 67 144.46 -14.43 -5.89
C GLU A 67 143.04 -13.88 -6.09
N GLN A 68 142.85 -12.56 -5.91
CA GLN A 68 141.56 -11.90 -6.19
C GLN A 68 141.16 -12.06 -7.66
N GLN A 69 142.11 -11.94 -8.59
CA GLN A 69 141.84 -12.14 -10.01
C GLN A 69 141.34 -13.56 -10.28
N GLN A 70 141.97 -14.58 -9.68
CA GLN A 70 141.53 -15.97 -9.81
C GLN A 70 140.14 -16.21 -9.19
N GLU A 71 139.84 -15.61 -8.04
CA GLU A 71 138.51 -15.72 -7.41
C GLU A 71 137.42 -15.09 -8.28
N VAL A 72 137.66 -13.89 -8.81
CA VAL A 72 136.73 -13.22 -9.72
C VAL A 72 136.53 -14.05 -11.00
N GLU A 73 137.61 -14.59 -11.57
CA GLU A 73 137.54 -15.44 -12.76
C GLU A 73 136.73 -16.72 -12.50
N ALA A 74 136.93 -17.37 -11.35
CA ALA A 74 136.14 -18.53 -10.94
C ALA A 74 134.65 -18.18 -10.78
N ARG A 75 134.34 -17.02 -10.19
CA ARG A 75 132.95 -16.56 -10.02
C ARG A 75 132.28 -16.21 -11.35
N VAL A 76 133.02 -15.63 -12.29
CA VAL A 76 132.55 -15.37 -13.66
C VAL A 76 132.22 -16.68 -14.37
N LEU A 77 133.08 -17.71 -14.25
CA LEU A 77 132.82 -19.03 -14.83
C LEU A 77 131.57 -19.68 -14.23
N GLN A 78 131.39 -19.59 -12.92
CA GLN A 78 130.20 -20.12 -12.24
C GLN A 78 128.92 -19.43 -12.72
N LEU A 79 128.90 -18.10 -12.75
CA LEU A 79 127.74 -17.32 -13.22
C LEU A 79 127.43 -17.59 -14.69
N ASN A 80 128.46 -17.74 -15.53
CA ASN A 80 128.25 -18.10 -16.93
C ASN A 80 127.63 -19.49 -17.08
N THR A 81 128.02 -20.43 -16.23
CA THR A 81 127.41 -21.76 -16.18
C THR A 81 125.94 -21.68 -15.78
N GLU A 82 125.62 -20.95 -14.70
CA GLU A 82 124.24 -20.76 -14.23
C GLU A 82 123.37 -20.05 -15.28
N ILE A 83 123.89 -19.03 -15.96
CA ILE A 83 123.20 -18.36 -17.07
C ILE A 83 122.92 -19.34 -18.20
N SER A 84 123.86 -20.23 -18.54
CA SER A 84 123.65 -21.26 -19.56
C SER A 84 122.53 -22.22 -19.17
N GLU A 85 122.56 -22.74 -17.95
CA GLU A 85 121.53 -23.66 -17.43
C GLU A 85 120.14 -23.02 -17.40
N LEU A 86 120.03 -21.77 -16.95
CA LEU A 86 118.77 -21.01 -16.95
C LEU A 86 118.27 -20.74 -18.37
N ASN A 87 119.16 -20.42 -19.30
CA ASN A 87 118.80 -20.24 -20.72
C ASN A 87 118.29 -21.55 -21.33
N GLU A 88 118.95 -22.67 -21.07
CA GLU A 88 118.52 -23.99 -21.53
C GLU A 88 117.18 -24.41 -20.91
N SER A 89 116.95 -24.11 -19.63
CA SER A 89 115.63 -24.33 -19.00
C SER A 89 114.55 -23.49 -19.65
N ARG A 90 114.82 -22.19 -19.89
CA ARG A 90 113.88 -21.29 -20.57
C ARG A 90 113.57 -21.76 -21.98
N GLU A 91 114.57 -22.20 -22.74
CA GLU A 91 114.36 -22.73 -24.10
C GLU A 91 113.53 -24.01 -24.11
N ARG A 92 113.71 -24.90 -23.12
CA ARG A 92 112.88 -26.10 -22.95
C ARG A 92 111.44 -25.77 -22.58
N GLU A 93 111.20 -24.72 -21.79
CA GLU A 93 109.86 -24.32 -21.36
C GLU A 93 109.10 -23.46 -22.38
N MET A 94 109.81 -22.72 -23.23
CA MET A 94 109.23 -21.87 -24.26
C MET A 94 108.17 -22.55 -25.16
N PRO A 95 108.38 -23.77 -25.70
CA PRO A 95 107.36 -24.44 -26.51
C PRO A 95 106.10 -24.78 -25.72
N LEU A 96 106.22 -25.13 -24.43
CA LEU A 96 105.08 -25.42 -23.56
C LEU A 96 104.25 -24.16 -23.30
N ILE A 97 104.92 -23.02 -23.09
CA ILE A 97 104.27 -21.71 -22.92
C ILE A 97 103.56 -21.31 -24.22
N GLN A 98 104.20 -21.51 -25.38
CA GLN A 98 103.58 -21.24 -26.69
C GLN A 98 102.35 -22.12 -26.94
N GLU A 99 102.44 -23.42 -26.66
CA GLU A 99 101.30 -24.34 -26.82
C GLU A 99 100.16 -23.99 -25.85
N ALA A 100 100.47 -23.67 -24.58
CA ALA A 100 99.48 -23.27 -23.60
C ALA A 100 98.79 -21.95 -23.98
N THR A 101 99.54 -20.97 -24.49
CA THR A 101 98.97 -19.69 -24.97
C THR A 101 98.14 -19.89 -26.24
N PHE A 102 98.58 -20.76 -27.15
CA PHE A 102 97.82 -21.12 -28.35
C PHE A 102 96.51 -21.82 -27.99
N ARG A 103 96.54 -22.80 -27.06
CA ARG A 103 95.33 -23.48 -26.57
C ARG A 103 94.34 -22.50 -25.94
N LYS A 104 94.80 -21.63 -25.03
CA LYS A 104 93.94 -20.60 -24.43
C LYS A 104 93.28 -19.71 -25.49
N LYS A 105 94.05 -19.26 -26.49
CA LYS A 105 93.51 -18.46 -27.60
C LYS A 105 92.51 -19.24 -28.44
N LYS A 106 92.78 -20.51 -28.73
CA LYS A 106 91.89 -21.40 -29.49
C LYS A 106 90.59 -21.67 -28.74
N ASP A 107 90.64 -21.88 -27.43
CA ASP A 107 89.46 -22.13 -26.61
C ASP A 107 88.60 -20.87 -26.50
N LEU A 108 89.21 -19.69 -26.32
CA LEU A 108 88.51 -18.41 -26.38
C LEU A 108 87.86 -18.17 -27.74
N ALA A 109 88.55 -18.50 -28.84
CA ALA A 109 88.00 -18.38 -30.19
C ALA A 109 86.76 -19.27 -30.36
N LYS A 110 86.82 -20.53 -29.91
CA LYS A 110 85.66 -21.44 -29.93
C LYS A 110 84.49 -20.93 -29.10
N GLU A 111 84.75 -20.43 -27.89
CA GLU A 111 83.70 -19.87 -27.03
C GLU A 111 83.04 -18.66 -27.70
N MET A 112 83.83 -17.80 -28.36
CA MET A 112 83.30 -16.69 -29.13
C MET A 112 82.48 -17.17 -30.33
N ASP A 113 82.94 -18.17 -31.07
CA ASP A 113 82.20 -18.75 -32.21
C ASP A 113 80.87 -19.39 -31.76
N GLU A 114 80.84 -20.06 -30.61
CA GLU A 114 79.61 -20.60 -30.01
C GLU A 114 78.63 -19.49 -29.61
N LYS A 115 79.14 -18.41 -28.99
CA LYS A 115 78.32 -17.24 -28.64
C LYS A 115 77.78 -16.52 -29.86
N ILE A 116 78.58 -16.37 -30.92
CA ILE A 116 78.16 -15.78 -32.20
C ILE A 116 77.06 -16.64 -32.81
N SER A 117 77.28 -17.95 -32.92
CA SER A 117 76.30 -18.89 -33.47
C SER A 117 74.96 -18.87 -32.71
N SER A 118 75.02 -18.80 -31.38
CA SER A 118 73.82 -18.68 -30.53
C SER A 118 73.07 -17.36 -30.76
N ALA A 119 73.80 -16.24 -30.84
CA ALA A 119 73.21 -14.93 -31.12
C ALA A 119 72.61 -14.85 -32.53
N GLU A 120 73.27 -15.41 -33.54
CA GLU A 120 72.76 -15.51 -34.91
C GLU A 120 71.46 -16.32 -34.97
N PHE A 121 71.41 -17.45 -34.27
CA PHE A 121 70.19 -18.26 -34.18
C PHE A 121 69.03 -17.47 -33.55
N ALA A 122 69.26 -16.78 -32.44
CA ALA A 122 68.25 -15.96 -31.77
C ALA A 122 67.76 -14.80 -32.66
N LEU A 123 68.67 -14.16 -33.40
CA LEU A 123 68.32 -13.10 -34.36
C LEU A 123 67.46 -13.64 -35.50
N VAL A 124 67.78 -14.80 -36.06
CA VAL A 124 66.98 -15.44 -37.12
C VAL A 124 65.59 -15.78 -36.60
N GLN A 125 65.48 -16.34 -35.40
CA GLN A 125 64.19 -16.64 -34.77
C GLN A 125 63.34 -15.37 -34.60
N SER A 126 63.94 -14.31 -34.06
CA SER A 126 63.27 -13.02 -33.90
C SER A 126 62.84 -12.41 -35.25
N ALA A 127 63.68 -12.49 -36.28
CA ALA A 127 63.35 -12.03 -37.62
C ALA A 127 62.18 -12.81 -38.24
N GLN A 128 62.15 -14.13 -38.06
CA GLN A 128 61.06 -15.00 -38.52
C GLN A 128 59.74 -14.69 -37.80
N GLU A 129 59.77 -14.51 -36.48
CA GLU A 129 58.60 -14.10 -35.70
C GLU A 129 58.09 -12.72 -36.14
N ASN A 130 58.99 -11.76 -36.33
CA ASN A 130 58.65 -10.44 -36.84
C ASN A 130 58.03 -10.49 -38.24
N ALA A 131 58.52 -11.35 -39.13
CA ALA A 131 57.92 -11.55 -40.46
C ALA A 131 56.50 -12.13 -40.35
N SER A 132 56.28 -13.10 -39.45
CA SER A 132 54.96 -13.69 -39.17
C SER A 132 53.98 -12.65 -38.61
N LEU A 133 54.42 -11.82 -37.64
CA LEU A 133 53.62 -10.74 -37.08
C LEU A 133 53.27 -9.68 -38.14
N ARG A 134 54.24 -9.28 -38.98
CA ARG A 134 53.99 -8.36 -40.09
C ARG A 134 52.98 -8.92 -41.10
N SER A 135 53.05 -10.21 -41.41
CA SER A 135 52.04 -10.86 -42.26
C SER A 135 50.63 -10.85 -41.63
N LYS A 136 50.52 -10.92 -40.30
CA LYS A 136 49.23 -10.85 -39.59
C LYS A 136 48.69 -9.43 -39.47
N ILE A 137 49.57 -8.45 -39.27
CA ILE A 137 49.22 -7.02 -39.18
C ILE A 137 48.82 -6.49 -40.56
N VAL A 138 49.49 -6.94 -41.62
CA VAL A 138 49.15 -6.62 -43.02
C VAL A 138 48.02 -7.53 -43.52
N GLN A 139 46.89 -7.54 -42.80
CA GLN A 139 45.64 -7.76 -43.51
C GLN A 139 45.39 -6.49 -44.33
N SER A 140 45.57 -6.61 -45.66
CA SER A 140 45.52 -5.52 -46.65
C SER A 140 44.61 -4.34 -46.27
N PRO A 141 45.05 -3.07 -46.45
CA PRO A 141 44.20 -1.87 -46.27
C PRO A 141 42.83 -1.99 -46.95
N ALA A 142 42.75 -2.72 -48.07
CA ALA A 142 41.49 -3.01 -48.75
C ALA A 142 40.51 -3.86 -47.93
N LYS A 143 41.01 -4.84 -47.14
CA LYS A 143 40.16 -5.67 -46.26
C LYS A 143 39.62 -4.85 -45.09
N LEU A 144 40.44 -3.96 -44.52
CA LEU A 144 40.01 -3.04 -43.46
C LEU A 144 38.97 -2.05 -43.97
N GLN A 145 39.19 -1.46 -45.15
CA GLN A 145 38.22 -0.57 -45.79
C GLN A 145 36.91 -1.29 -46.10
N LYS A 146 36.99 -2.52 -46.64
CA LYS A 146 35.81 -3.35 -46.90
C LYS A 146 35.02 -3.64 -45.62
N ALA A 147 35.69 -4.07 -44.56
CA ALA A 147 35.03 -4.33 -43.27
C ALA A 147 34.43 -3.06 -42.64
N LEU A 148 35.06 -1.90 -42.84
CA LEU A 148 34.54 -0.62 -42.37
C LEU A 148 33.27 -0.22 -43.12
N GLU A 149 33.26 -0.33 -44.45
CA GLU A 149 32.07 -0.03 -45.26
C GLU A 149 30.95 -1.03 -45.00
N GLU A 150 31.25 -2.32 -44.81
CA GLU A 150 30.28 -3.32 -44.35
C GLU A 150 29.67 -2.94 -42.99
N LYS A 151 30.47 -2.52 -42.02
CA LYS A 151 29.95 -2.06 -40.72
C LYS A 151 29.09 -0.80 -40.82
N LYS A 152 29.44 0.15 -41.71
CA LYS A 152 28.61 1.34 -41.96
C LYS A 152 27.26 0.94 -42.57
N ALA A 153 27.27 0.03 -43.56
CA ALA A 153 26.04 -0.47 -44.17
C ALA A 153 25.12 -1.12 -43.12
N VAL A 154 25.67 -2.00 -42.27
CA VAL A 154 24.93 -2.63 -41.17
C VAL A 154 24.41 -1.59 -40.16
N GLN A 155 25.20 -0.56 -39.84
CA GLN A 155 24.75 0.51 -38.95
C GLN A 155 23.57 1.31 -39.54
N ILE A 156 23.60 1.60 -40.84
CA ILE A 156 22.52 2.32 -41.53
C ILE A 156 21.25 1.46 -41.55
N GLU A 157 21.38 0.18 -41.88
CA GLU A 157 20.27 -0.78 -41.87
C GLU A 157 19.63 -0.88 -40.48
N ALA A 158 20.45 -1.01 -39.43
CA ALA A 158 19.96 -1.04 -38.05
C ALA A 158 19.21 0.23 -37.65
N LYS A 159 19.72 1.42 -38.03
CA LYS A 159 19.02 2.70 -37.77
C LYS A 159 17.71 2.83 -38.54
N ASN A 160 17.64 2.31 -39.75
CA ASN A 160 16.39 2.31 -40.52
C ASN A 160 15.37 1.35 -39.91
N ALA A 161 15.79 0.14 -39.54
CA ALA A 161 14.93 -0.82 -38.84
C ALA A 161 14.43 -0.26 -37.48
N GLU A 162 15.28 0.47 -36.74
CA GLU A 162 14.89 1.17 -35.52
C GLU A 162 13.77 2.20 -35.80
N ARG A 163 13.93 3.02 -36.85
CA ARG A 163 12.94 4.02 -37.24
C ARG A 163 11.62 3.38 -37.65
N GLU A 164 11.66 2.30 -38.43
CA GLU A 164 10.48 1.52 -38.83
C GLU A 164 9.77 0.89 -37.62
N ALA A 165 10.52 0.31 -36.69
CA ALA A 165 9.98 -0.24 -35.46
C ALA A 165 9.30 0.85 -34.61
N MET A 166 9.91 2.03 -34.52
CA MET A 166 9.35 3.18 -33.82
C MET A 166 8.06 3.66 -34.49
N GLN A 167 8.03 3.80 -35.82
CA GLN A 167 6.82 4.17 -36.54
C GLN A 167 5.71 3.13 -36.32
N SER A 168 6.01 1.84 -36.46
CA SER A 168 5.05 0.75 -36.22
C SER A 168 4.51 0.77 -34.80
N PHE A 169 5.34 1.08 -33.81
CA PHE A 169 4.91 1.24 -32.42
C PHE A 169 3.88 2.38 -32.27
N HIS A 170 4.14 3.54 -32.87
CA HIS A 170 3.22 4.68 -32.82
C HIS A 170 1.88 4.36 -33.51
N GLU A 171 1.92 3.70 -34.66
CA GLU A 171 0.71 3.25 -35.39
C GLU A 171 -0.12 2.25 -34.57
N LYS A 172 0.53 1.26 -33.95
CA LYS A 172 -0.13 0.29 -33.05
C LYS A 172 -0.72 0.99 -31.83
N SER A 173 -0.01 1.94 -31.24
CA SER A 173 -0.48 2.72 -30.09
C SER A 173 -1.73 3.54 -30.44
N ALA A 174 -1.72 4.24 -31.58
CA ALA A 174 -2.88 4.97 -32.08
C ALA A 174 -4.09 4.05 -32.33
N THR A 175 -3.84 2.88 -32.92
CA THR A 175 -4.87 1.86 -33.17
C THR A 175 -5.49 1.37 -31.85
N LEU A 176 -4.66 1.09 -30.85
CA LEU A 176 -5.11 0.67 -29.53
C LEU A 176 -5.96 1.74 -28.84
N GLU A 177 -5.60 3.02 -28.97
CA GLU A 177 -6.39 4.12 -28.43
C GLU A 177 -7.80 4.19 -29.05
N VAL A 178 -7.90 3.99 -30.38
CA VAL A 178 -9.19 3.90 -31.08
C VAL A 178 -10.02 2.72 -30.57
N TYR A 179 -9.42 1.53 -30.43
CA TYR A 179 -10.10 0.36 -29.86
C TYR A 179 -10.56 0.61 -28.42
N ALA A 180 -9.76 1.25 -27.59
CA ALA A 180 -10.13 1.60 -26.22
C ALA A 180 -11.35 2.54 -26.19
N LYS A 181 -11.38 3.55 -27.08
CA LYS A 181 -12.54 4.45 -27.25
C LYS A 181 -13.79 3.69 -27.71
N ALA A 182 -13.65 2.76 -28.67
CA ALA A 182 -14.74 1.92 -29.14
C ALA A 182 -15.29 1.01 -28.04
N SER A 183 -14.42 0.36 -27.27
CA SER A 183 -14.79 -0.49 -26.14
C SER A 183 -15.53 0.28 -25.03
N LYS A 184 -15.09 1.50 -24.71
CA LYS A 184 -15.82 2.40 -23.79
C LYS A 184 -17.23 2.72 -24.29
N LYS A 185 -17.38 3.01 -25.60
CA LYS A 185 -18.70 3.25 -26.21
C LYS A 185 -19.58 2.00 -26.17
N MET A 186 -19.04 0.83 -26.52
CA MET A 186 -19.78 -0.44 -26.45
C MET A 186 -20.25 -0.73 -25.03
N THR A 187 -19.40 -0.53 -24.02
CA THR A 187 -19.77 -0.68 -22.61
C THR A 187 -20.91 0.26 -22.22
N LYS A 188 -20.88 1.52 -22.70
CA LYS A 188 -21.98 2.47 -22.47
C LYS A 188 -23.29 1.99 -23.11
N HIS A 189 -23.24 1.51 -24.35
CA HIS A 189 -24.43 0.99 -25.04
C HIS A 189 -24.97 -0.28 -24.40
N LEU A 190 -24.10 -1.17 -23.92
CA LEU A 190 -24.51 -2.37 -23.18
C LEU A 190 -25.30 -2.00 -21.92
N LYS A 191 -24.84 -1.01 -21.15
CA LYS A 191 -25.58 -0.49 -19.98
C LYS A 191 -26.95 0.06 -20.38
N GLN A 192 -27.01 0.84 -21.46
CA GLN A 192 -28.28 1.37 -21.97
C GLN A 192 -29.23 0.26 -22.39
N MET A 193 -28.72 -0.77 -23.08
CA MET A 193 -29.50 -1.94 -23.49
C MET A 193 -30.05 -2.70 -22.29
N GLN A 194 -29.26 -2.86 -21.21
CA GLN A 194 -29.72 -3.48 -19.98
C GLN A 194 -30.86 -2.68 -19.32
N THR A 195 -30.74 -1.35 -19.24
CA THR A 195 -31.81 -0.50 -18.71
C THR A 195 -33.09 -0.61 -19.54
N LEU A 196 -32.98 -0.63 -20.87
CA LEU A 196 -34.14 -0.85 -21.75
C LEU A 196 -34.75 -2.23 -21.55
N GLN A 197 -33.93 -3.27 -21.36
CA GLN A 197 -34.41 -4.62 -21.08
C GLN A 197 -35.21 -4.67 -19.76
N ASP A 198 -34.75 -4.00 -18.72
CA ASP A 198 -35.45 -3.92 -17.44
C ASP A 198 -36.78 -3.17 -17.57
N GLN A 199 -36.81 -2.07 -18.33
CA GLN A 199 -38.03 -1.33 -18.65
C GLN A 199 -39.04 -2.19 -19.43
N ILE A 200 -38.58 -2.96 -20.42
CA ILE A 200 -39.44 -3.91 -21.18
C ILE A 200 -40.02 -4.96 -20.24
N ASN A 201 -39.21 -5.52 -19.34
CA ASN A 201 -39.67 -6.52 -18.38
C ASN A 201 -40.72 -5.95 -17.43
N SER A 202 -40.51 -4.74 -16.92
CA SER A 202 -41.50 -4.00 -16.11
C SER A 202 -42.79 -3.72 -16.89
N SER A 203 -42.68 -3.24 -18.13
CA SER A 203 -43.83 -3.00 -19.00
C SER A 203 -44.64 -4.27 -19.28
N LYS A 204 -43.99 -5.41 -19.51
CA LYS A 204 -44.66 -6.72 -19.64
C LYS A 204 -45.39 -7.12 -18.37
N GLN A 205 -44.87 -6.80 -17.19
CA GLN A 205 -45.55 -7.06 -15.93
C GLN A 205 -46.81 -6.19 -15.81
N VAL A 206 -46.70 -4.89 -16.10
CA VAL A 206 -47.86 -3.98 -16.14
C VAL A 206 -48.91 -4.47 -17.13
N GLU A 207 -48.53 -4.97 -18.30
CA GLU A 207 -49.46 -5.51 -19.29
C GLU A 207 -50.23 -6.74 -18.75
N LYS A 208 -49.57 -7.62 -17.98
CA LYS A 208 -50.23 -8.73 -17.31
C LYS A 208 -51.23 -8.22 -16.27
N ASP A 209 -50.83 -7.24 -15.46
CA ASP A 209 -51.70 -6.66 -14.42
C ASP A 209 -52.93 -5.99 -15.05
N VAL A 210 -52.77 -5.28 -16.17
CA VAL A 210 -53.88 -4.70 -16.95
C VAL A 210 -54.84 -5.79 -17.45
N LYS A 211 -54.34 -6.93 -17.94
CA LYS A 211 -55.19 -8.05 -18.35
C LYS A 211 -56.00 -8.60 -17.17
N VAL A 212 -55.37 -8.77 -16.01
CA VAL A 212 -56.05 -9.23 -14.78
C VAL A 212 -57.13 -8.22 -14.36
N LEU A 213 -56.82 -6.93 -14.34
CA LEU A 213 -57.77 -5.88 -13.98
C LEU A 213 -58.94 -5.80 -14.98
N LYS A 214 -58.69 -5.98 -16.28
CA LYS A 214 -59.75 -6.00 -17.30
C LYS A 214 -60.73 -7.15 -17.10
N VAL A 215 -60.23 -8.34 -16.73
CA VAL A 215 -61.08 -9.49 -16.39
C VAL A 215 -61.93 -9.15 -15.17
N LYS A 216 -61.31 -8.69 -14.07
CA LYS A 216 -62.04 -8.29 -12.85
C LYS A 216 -63.12 -7.24 -13.12
N ASN A 217 -62.81 -6.19 -13.89
CA ASN A 217 -63.79 -5.15 -14.22
C ASN A 217 -64.94 -5.68 -15.10
N SER A 218 -64.68 -6.71 -15.92
CA SER A 218 -65.74 -7.37 -16.68
C SER A 218 -66.63 -8.19 -15.75
N ASP A 219 -66.05 -8.89 -14.78
CA ASP A 219 -66.78 -9.65 -13.76
C ASP A 219 -67.62 -8.71 -12.86
N ASP A 220 -67.04 -7.60 -12.41
CA ASP A 220 -67.73 -6.56 -11.64
C ASP A 220 -68.87 -5.94 -12.46
N GLY A 221 -68.67 -5.68 -13.75
CA GLY A 221 -69.73 -5.21 -14.64
C GLY A 221 -70.87 -6.23 -14.84
N VAL A 222 -70.59 -7.54 -14.72
CA VAL A 222 -71.61 -8.59 -14.70
C VAL A 222 -72.36 -8.59 -13.37
N LEU A 223 -71.66 -8.38 -12.25
CA LEU A 223 -72.27 -8.24 -10.92
C LEU A 223 -73.20 -7.02 -10.86
N ASP A 224 -72.77 -5.86 -11.37
CA ASP A 224 -73.58 -4.64 -11.41
C ASP A 224 -74.89 -4.86 -12.20
N LYS A 225 -74.80 -5.44 -13.40
CA LYS A 225 -75.98 -5.78 -14.22
C LYS A 225 -76.93 -6.76 -13.52
N SER A 226 -76.41 -7.65 -12.67
CA SER A 226 -77.20 -8.59 -11.88
C SER A 226 -77.89 -7.92 -10.67
N LEU A 227 -77.27 -6.89 -10.10
CA LEU A 227 -77.79 -6.13 -8.96
C LEU A 227 -78.78 -5.04 -9.38
N GLU A 228 -78.62 -4.44 -10.57
CA GLU A 228 -79.49 -3.40 -11.13
C GLU A 228 -81.00 -3.79 -11.10
N PRO A 229 -81.45 -4.94 -11.62
CA PRO A 229 -82.86 -5.33 -11.54
C PRO A 229 -83.34 -5.56 -10.10
N LYS A 230 -82.47 -5.99 -9.19
CA LYS A 230 -82.81 -6.13 -7.77
C LYS A 230 -83.04 -4.77 -7.11
N LEU A 231 -82.22 -3.77 -7.44
CA LEU A 231 -82.43 -2.39 -6.99
C LEU A 231 -83.76 -1.84 -7.52
N PHE A 232 -84.04 -1.99 -8.82
CA PHE A 232 -85.33 -1.59 -9.39
C PHE A 232 -86.52 -2.30 -8.72
N GLN A 233 -86.39 -3.59 -8.42
CA GLN A 233 -87.44 -4.33 -7.71
C GLN A 233 -87.64 -3.81 -6.28
N GLN A 234 -86.56 -3.50 -5.56
CA GLN A 234 -86.65 -2.93 -4.21
C GLN A 234 -87.24 -1.51 -4.24
N GLN A 235 -86.87 -0.69 -5.22
CA GLN A 235 -87.44 0.64 -5.41
C GLN A 235 -88.94 0.56 -5.72
N ALA A 236 -89.36 -0.32 -6.63
CA ALA A 236 -90.78 -0.52 -6.93
C ALA A 236 -91.59 -0.97 -5.71
N ARG A 237 -91.00 -1.81 -4.83
CA ARG A 237 -91.62 -2.18 -3.54
C ARG A 237 -91.73 -0.99 -2.59
N ALA A 238 -90.70 -0.15 -2.52
CA ALA A 238 -90.74 1.06 -1.71
C ALA A 238 -91.86 2.02 -2.18
N ASP A 239 -91.98 2.22 -3.49
CA ASP A 239 -93.03 3.06 -4.09
C ASP A 239 -94.43 2.49 -3.83
N GLN A 240 -94.61 1.16 -3.92
CA GLN A 240 -95.87 0.48 -3.58
C GLN A 240 -96.26 0.70 -2.10
N LEU A 241 -95.30 0.55 -1.19
CA LEU A 241 -95.54 0.79 0.24
C LEU A 241 -95.87 2.26 0.52
N GLN A 242 -95.22 3.18 -0.18
CA GLN A 242 -95.50 4.62 -0.05
C GLN A 242 -96.92 4.97 -0.53
N GLU A 243 -97.39 4.39 -1.64
CA GLU A 243 -98.76 4.62 -2.11
C GLU A 243 -99.80 4.01 -1.15
N LEU A 244 -99.54 2.82 -0.59
CA LEU A 244 -100.40 2.23 0.44
C LEU A 244 -100.49 3.12 1.69
N LEU A 245 -99.37 3.70 2.14
CA LEU A 245 -99.38 4.66 3.25
C LEU A 245 -100.24 5.88 2.93
N ARG A 246 -100.13 6.43 1.71
CA ARG A 246 -100.94 7.56 1.25
C ARG A 246 -102.44 7.23 1.21
N GLN A 247 -102.80 6.02 0.80
CA GLN A 247 -104.19 5.54 0.78
C GLN A 247 -104.76 5.46 2.21
N ILE A 248 -104.02 4.86 3.13
CA ILE A 248 -104.40 4.76 4.55
C ILE A 248 -104.56 6.14 5.18
N GLU A 249 -103.65 7.07 4.86
CA GLU A 249 -103.71 8.43 5.39
C GLU A 249 -104.96 9.19 4.92
N LYS A 250 -105.34 9.05 3.65
CA LYS A 250 -106.61 9.57 3.11
C LYS A 250 -107.83 8.92 3.75
N GLU A 251 -107.84 7.60 3.89
CA GLU A 251 -108.95 6.89 4.56
C GLU A 251 -109.10 7.33 6.02
N LYS A 252 -108.00 7.54 6.73
CA LYS A 252 -108.00 8.10 8.08
C LYS A 252 -108.62 9.51 8.10
N GLU A 253 -108.25 10.37 7.16
CA GLU A 253 -108.79 11.73 7.06
C GLU A 253 -110.30 11.71 6.80
N VAL A 254 -110.76 10.91 5.84
CA VAL A 254 -112.19 10.73 5.53
C VAL A 254 -112.96 10.21 6.75
N LYS A 255 -112.45 9.16 7.42
CA LYS A 255 -113.10 8.62 8.64
C LYS A 255 -113.13 9.62 9.79
N CYS A 256 -112.07 10.41 9.97
CA CYS A 256 -112.06 11.49 10.95
C CYS A 256 -113.12 12.55 10.62
N GLU A 257 -113.27 12.91 9.35
CA GLU A 257 -114.26 13.89 8.91
C GLU A 257 -115.71 13.36 9.05
N GLU A 258 -115.96 12.10 8.71
CA GLU A 258 -117.23 11.40 8.95
C GLU A 258 -117.55 11.34 10.44
N ALA A 259 -116.59 10.94 11.28
CA ALA A 259 -116.77 10.92 12.74
C ALA A 259 -117.05 12.31 13.30
N SER A 260 -116.38 13.35 12.80
CA SER A 260 -116.67 14.75 13.18
C SER A 260 -118.09 15.17 12.77
N LYS A 261 -118.58 14.79 11.59
CA LYS A 261 -119.96 15.05 11.15
C LYS A 261 -120.98 14.34 12.03
N GLU A 262 -120.76 13.06 12.36
CA GLU A 262 -121.60 12.26 13.25
C GLU A 262 -121.68 12.89 14.64
N VAL A 263 -120.52 13.23 15.23
CA VAL A 263 -120.44 13.89 16.55
C VAL A 263 -121.19 15.23 16.55
N ASN A 264 -121.09 16.01 15.48
CA ASN A 264 -121.81 17.28 15.38
C ASN A 264 -123.33 17.06 15.26
N ASN A 265 -123.78 16.07 14.49
CA ASN A 265 -125.20 15.72 14.39
C ASN A 265 -125.77 15.26 15.74
N VAL A 266 -125.09 14.34 16.43
CA VAL A 266 -125.47 13.87 17.76
C VAL A 266 -125.49 15.04 18.76
N ARG A 267 -124.49 15.93 18.71
CA ARG A 267 -124.47 17.15 19.54
C ARG A 267 -125.70 18.00 19.31
N SER A 268 -126.06 18.29 18.06
CA SER A 268 -127.27 19.05 17.74
C SER A 268 -128.55 18.36 18.22
N GLN A 269 -128.65 17.03 18.12
CA GLN A 269 -129.80 16.28 18.64
C GLN A 269 -129.90 16.34 20.18
N VAL A 270 -128.77 16.16 20.87
CA VAL A 270 -128.69 16.28 22.34
C VAL A 270 -129.06 17.71 22.77
N GLU A 271 -128.59 18.72 22.06
CA GLU A 271 -128.84 20.12 22.37
C GLU A 271 -130.30 20.52 22.13
N TYR A 272 -130.93 19.98 21.07
CA TYR A 272 -132.39 20.07 20.87
C TYR A 272 -133.16 19.39 22.01
N GLY A 273 -132.77 18.17 22.38
CA GLY A 273 -133.38 17.43 23.49
C GLY A 273 -133.25 18.18 24.82
N ARG A 274 -132.09 18.79 25.09
CA ARG A 274 -131.86 19.64 26.26
C ARG A 274 -132.83 20.82 26.28
N HIS A 275 -133.02 21.53 25.17
CA HIS A 275 -133.98 22.63 25.10
C HIS A 275 -135.43 22.19 25.33
N CYS A 276 -135.84 21.05 24.78
CA CYS A 276 -137.17 20.48 25.06
C CYS A 276 -137.34 20.14 26.55
N LEU A 277 -136.31 19.57 27.18
CA LEU A 277 -136.34 19.24 28.61
C LEU A 277 -136.33 20.49 29.49
N GLU A 278 -135.54 21.51 29.17
CA GLU A 278 -135.56 22.81 29.86
C GLU A 278 -136.92 23.49 29.78
N GLN A 279 -137.59 23.41 28.63
CA GLN A 279 -138.95 23.92 28.48
C GLN A 279 -139.94 23.14 29.35
N ARG A 280 -139.82 21.80 29.37
CA ARG A 280 -140.64 20.96 30.27
C ARG A 280 -140.38 21.28 31.73
N GLN A 281 -139.12 21.51 32.12
CA GLN A 281 -138.77 21.86 33.49
C GLN A 281 -139.39 23.19 33.90
N ARG A 282 -139.31 24.23 33.05
CA ARG A 282 -140.01 25.50 33.30
C ARG A 282 -141.53 25.31 33.46
N ASN A 283 -142.14 24.43 32.68
CA ASN A 283 -143.57 24.11 32.83
C ASN A 283 -143.87 23.39 34.15
N VAL A 284 -143.01 22.45 34.59
CA VAL A 284 -143.17 21.77 35.89
C VAL A 284 -142.97 22.74 37.04
N GLU A 285 -141.97 23.63 36.98
CA GLU A 285 -141.76 24.68 37.98
C GLU A 285 -142.98 25.60 38.10
N ALA A 286 -143.62 25.96 36.98
CA ALA A 286 -144.88 26.71 36.99
C ALA A 286 -146.03 25.94 37.66
N LEU A 287 -146.20 24.65 37.34
CA LEU A 287 -147.22 23.79 37.99
C LEU A 287 -146.96 23.60 39.49
N VAL A 288 -145.69 23.50 39.91
CA VAL A 288 -145.33 23.41 41.33
C VAL A 288 -145.64 24.73 42.04
N ALA A 289 -145.37 25.89 41.42
CA ALA A 289 -145.74 27.18 41.98
C ALA A 289 -147.28 27.33 42.11
N GLU A 290 -148.03 26.86 41.12
CA GLU A 290 -149.49 26.83 41.14
C GLU A 290 -150.03 25.88 42.23
N GLY A 291 -149.43 24.70 42.37
CA GLY A 291 -149.72 23.74 43.44
C GLY A 291 -149.41 24.29 44.84
N ALA A 292 -148.31 25.02 45.00
CA ALA A 292 -147.97 25.70 46.26
C ALA A 292 -149.03 26.76 46.63
N ALA A 293 -149.47 27.57 45.65
CA ALA A 293 -150.53 28.56 45.85
C ALA A 293 -151.88 27.92 46.23
N ILE A 294 -152.23 26.79 45.60
CA ILE A 294 -153.44 26.02 45.96
C ILE A 294 -153.32 25.48 47.38
N ASN A 295 -152.17 24.90 47.75
CA ASN A 295 -151.96 24.34 49.08
C ASN A 295 -152.03 25.41 50.17
N GLU A 296 -151.50 26.61 49.91
CA GLU A 296 -151.61 27.76 50.80
C GLU A 296 -153.07 28.20 50.99
N LYS A 297 -153.87 28.16 49.92
CA LYS A 297 -155.32 28.41 49.98
C LYS A 297 -156.08 27.35 50.79
N ILE A 298 -155.76 26.06 50.59
CA ILE A 298 -156.36 24.95 51.37
C ILE A 298 -156.07 25.12 52.86
N ASN A 299 -154.85 25.51 53.24
CA ASN A 299 -154.51 25.74 54.64
C ASN A 299 -155.32 26.89 55.24
N MET A 300 -155.49 28.01 54.51
CA MET A 300 -156.34 29.13 54.96
C MET A 300 -157.81 28.70 55.15
N GLU A 301 -158.36 27.90 54.25
CA GLU A 301 -159.73 27.39 54.35
C GLU A 301 -159.89 26.35 55.48
N ASN A 302 -158.90 25.49 55.70
CA ASN A 302 -158.90 24.54 56.82
C ASN A 302 -158.84 25.25 58.17
N ASP A 303 -158.02 26.30 58.32
CA ASP A 303 -157.96 27.10 59.54
C ASP A 303 -159.31 27.81 59.80
N SER A 304 -159.97 28.28 58.74
CA SER A 304 -161.32 28.85 58.79
C SER A 304 -162.38 27.81 59.18
N ALA A 305 -162.33 26.61 58.59
CA ALA A 305 -163.23 25.50 58.89
C ALA A 305 -163.05 24.99 60.32
N ALA A 306 -161.80 24.86 60.80
CA ALA A 306 -161.47 24.46 62.17
C ALA A 306 -162.03 25.47 63.20
N SER A 307 -161.93 26.77 62.92
CA SER A 307 -162.59 27.81 63.73
C SER A 307 -164.11 27.62 63.77
N THR A 308 -164.74 27.35 62.62
CA THR A 308 -166.19 27.15 62.53
C THR A 308 -166.65 25.90 63.28
N GLN A 309 -165.88 24.81 63.18
CA GLN A 309 -166.17 23.55 63.85
C GLN A 309 -166.06 23.68 65.38
N GLN A 310 -165.07 24.42 65.90
CA GLN A 310 -165.00 24.73 67.33
C GLN A 310 -166.22 25.52 67.83
N ILE A 311 -166.72 26.48 67.03
CA ILE A 311 -167.92 27.25 67.38
C ILE A 311 -169.15 26.32 67.45
N LEU A 312 -169.32 25.43 66.46
CA LEU A 312 -170.43 24.48 66.43
C LEU A 312 -170.34 23.45 67.58
N LEU A 313 -169.14 22.95 67.90
CA LEU A 313 -168.95 22.02 69.02
C LEU A 313 -169.36 22.66 70.35
N ARG A 314 -169.00 23.94 70.56
CA ARG A 314 -169.46 24.71 71.74
C ARG A 314 -170.98 24.77 71.82
N LYS A 315 -171.64 25.12 70.70
CA LYS A 315 -173.12 25.17 70.65
C LYS A 315 -173.77 23.81 70.87
N SER A 316 -173.23 22.74 70.30
CA SER A 316 -173.71 21.38 70.50
C SER A 316 -173.60 20.96 71.97
N GLN A 317 -172.50 21.30 72.65
CA GLN A 317 -172.32 21.00 74.07
C GLN A 317 -173.33 21.77 74.93
N GLU A 318 -173.67 23.02 74.58
CA GLU A 318 -174.75 23.77 75.22
C GLU A 318 -176.11 23.09 75.04
N ILE A 319 -176.47 22.69 73.81
CA ILE A 319 -177.74 22.01 73.50
C ILE A 319 -177.86 20.67 74.24
N THR A 320 -176.81 19.85 74.21
CA THR A 320 -176.82 18.55 74.91
C THR A 320 -177.02 18.73 76.41
N LYS A 321 -176.45 19.79 76.99
CA LYS A 321 -176.64 20.11 78.41
C LYS A 321 -178.09 20.49 78.71
N GLU A 322 -178.70 21.34 77.90
CA GLU A 322 -180.13 21.70 78.01
C GLU A 322 -181.05 20.48 77.83
N PHE A 323 -180.76 19.62 76.84
CA PHE A 323 -181.57 18.43 76.58
C PHE A 323 -181.52 17.44 77.74
N LEU A 324 -180.35 17.24 78.38
CA LEU A 324 -180.23 16.38 79.55
C LEU A 324 -181.07 16.90 80.73
N GLU A 325 -181.09 18.22 80.94
CA GLU A 325 -181.96 18.86 81.94
C GLU A 325 -183.45 18.65 81.61
N TYR A 326 -183.83 18.76 80.34
CA TYR A 326 -185.20 18.54 79.88
C TYR A 326 -185.66 17.07 80.02
N SER A 327 -184.88 16.09 79.55
CA SER A 327 -185.25 14.67 79.62
C SER A 327 -185.41 14.18 81.07
N ASN A 328 -184.56 14.66 81.98
CA ASN A 328 -184.71 14.35 83.40
C ASN A 328 -186.04 14.86 83.98
N SER A 329 -186.59 15.95 83.43
CA SER A 329 -187.90 16.48 83.85
C SER A 329 -189.11 15.72 83.26
N THR A 330 -188.99 15.16 82.05
CA THR A 330 -190.11 14.55 81.31
C THR A 330 -190.32 13.08 81.58
N TRP A 331 -189.28 12.30 81.87
CA TRP A 331 -189.47 10.88 82.22
C TRP A 331 -190.29 10.71 83.50
N HIS A 332 -190.18 11.67 84.43
CA HIS A 332 -191.03 11.74 85.62
C HIS A 332 -192.54 11.88 85.31
N LEU A 333 -192.95 12.30 84.10
CA LEU A 333 -194.36 12.48 83.69
C LEU A 333 -194.98 11.24 83.01
N VAL A 334 -194.18 10.42 82.31
CA VAL A 334 -194.73 9.29 81.51
C VAL A 334 -195.06 8.07 82.38
N SER A 335 -194.47 7.94 83.57
CA SER A 335 -194.78 6.87 84.53
C SER A 335 -196.20 6.90 85.12
N GLN A 336 -197.11 7.78 84.65
CA GLN A 336 -198.38 8.06 85.32
C GLN A 336 -199.68 7.77 84.53
N ILE A 337 -199.66 7.37 83.24
CA ILE A 337 -200.89 7.40 82.38
C ILE A 337 -201.19 6.07 81.63
N GLY A 338 -200.83 4.90 82.17
CA GLY A 338 -200.94 3.62 81.44
C GLY A 338 -201.91 2.55 81.95
N GLU A 339 -202.60 2.74 83.08
CA GLU A 339 -203.61 1.82 83.63
C GLU A 339 -205.04 2.35 83.36
N GLU A 340 -205.96 1.45 82.97
CA GLU A 340 -207.44 1.60 82.81
C GLU A 340 -208.04 2.10 81.46
N THR A 341 -208.40 1.14 80.57
CA THR A 341 -209.70 0.95 79.86
C THR A 341 -209.52 -0.07 78.70
N GLN A 342 -209.62 -1.39 78.90
CA GLN A 342 -210.79 -2.30 79.02
C GLN A 342 -211.52 -2.69 77.71
N GLY A 343 -211.89 -3.98 77.64
CA GLY A 343 -212.40 -4.64 76.45
C GLY A 343 -213.78 -4.21 75.94
N ILE A 344 -213.89 -4.22 74.60
CA ILE A 344 -214.81 -5.09 73.86
C ILE A 344 -213.92 -5.97 72.96
N THR A 345 -213.81 -7.25 73.34
CA THR A 345 -213.48 -8.50 72.59
C THR A 345 -212.56 -8.40 71.35
N ASN A 346 -211.52 -9.22 71.18
CA ASN A 346 -211.09 -10.48 71.79
C ASN A 346 -209.59 -10.66 71.48
#